data_AF-A9WQN3-F1
#
_entry.id   AF-A9WQN3-F1
#
_cell.length_a   1.000
_cell.length_b   1.000
_cell.length_c   1.000
_cell.angle_alpha   90.00
_cell.angle_beta   90.00
_cell.angle_gamma   90.00
#
_symmetry.space_group_name_H-M   'P 1'
#
loop_
_entity.id
_entity.type
_entity.pdbx_description
1 polymer ?
#
loop_
_entity_poly.entity_id
_entity_poly.type
_entity_poly.pdbx_seq_one_letter_code
_entity_poly.pdbx_strand_id
1 'polypeptide(L)' 'MTAAEEHLEYHKGGTIHARGQTVDGVPEGYWEWFRPDGVIKRSGYFTAGEQSGEWTTYDKDGVVYKVTQMK' A
#
# COMPACT_ATOMS: atom_id res chain seq x y z
N MET A 1 8.99 21.64 7.33
CA MET A 1 8.17 20.56 7.89
C MET A 1 7.44 19.96 6.71
N THR A 2 7.89 18.81 6.25
CA THR A 2 7.28 18.13 5.12
C THR A 2 6.05 17.41 5.68
N ALA A 3 4.87 17.78 5.19
CA ALA A 3 3.62 17.21 5.67
C ALA A 3 3.41 15.87 4.97
N ALA A 4 3.05 14.84 5.74
CA ALA A 4 2.53 13.61 5.14
C ALA A 4 1.12 13.90 4.62
N GLU A 5 0.93 13.72 3.32
CA GLU A 5 -0.36 13.87 2.64
C GLU A 5 -0.95 12.48 2.38
N GLU A 6 -2.25 12.32 2.60
CA GLU A 6 -2.95 11.08 2.26
C GLU A 6 -3.04 10.94 0.74
N HIS A 7 -2.70 9.75 0.24
CA HIS A 7 -2.75 9.41 -1.17
C HIS A 7 -3.73 8.26 -1.41
N LEU A 8 -4.62 8.45 -2.39
CA LEU A 8 -5.64 7.48 -2.79
C LEU A 8 -5.59 7.28 -4.30
N GLU A 9 -5.32 6.06 -4.71
CA GLU A 9 -5.44 5.63 -6.10
C GLU A 9 -6.72 4.81 -6.25
N TYR A 10 -7.42 4.98 -7.37
CA TYR A 10 -8.69 4.28 -7.64
C TYR A 10 -8.56 3.41 -8.89
N HIS A 11 -9.23 2.25 -8.86
CA HIS A 11 -9.46 1.45 -10.05
C HIS A 11 -10.39 2.19 -11.01
N LYS A 12 -10.43 1.76 -12.28
CA LYS A 12 -11.34 2.31 -13.30
C LYS A 12 -12.82 2.29 -12.87
N GLY A 13 -13.21 1.37 -11.98
CA GLY A 13 -14.57 1.26 -11.43
C GLY A 13 -14.88 2.16 -10.23
N GLY A 14 -13.92 2.99 -9.77
CA GLY A 14 -14.08 3.88 -8.62
C GLY A 14 -13.82 3.24 -7.25
N THR A 15 -13.48 1.94 -7.20
CA THR A 15 -13.02 1.29 -5.96
C THR A 15 -11.55 1.65 -5.69
N ILE A 16 -11.15 1.67 -4.41
CA ILE A 16 -9.76 2.00 -4.03
C ILE A 16 -8.81 0.94 -4.60
N HIS A 17 -7.77 1.39 -5.28
CA HIS A 17 -6.65 0.57 -5.78
C HIS A 17 -5.50 0.53 -4.79
N ALA A 18 -5.12 1.70 -4.27
CA ALA A 18 -4.08 1.83 -3.27
C ALA A 18 -4.40 2.99 -2.33
N ARG A 19 -3.96 2.88 -1.08
CA ARG A 19 -3.95 3.98 -0.13
C ARG A 19 -2.70 3.98 0.69
N GLY A 20 -2.23 5.16 1.04
CA GLY A 20 -1.08 5.36 1.92
C GLY A 20 -0.80 6.84 2.11
N GLN A 21 0.43 7.16 2.51
CA GLN A 21 0.87 8.53 2.70
C GLN A 21 2.03 8.86 1.76
N THR A 22 2.14 10.12 1.41
CA THR A 22 3.27 10.67 0.66
C THR A 22 3.87 11.85 1.40
N VAL A 23 5.19 11.96 1.41
CA VAL A 23 5.92 13.13 1.90
C VAL A 23 6.63 13.74 0.69
N ASP A 24 6.32 15.01 0.37
CA ASP A 24 6.82 15.72 -0.83
C ASP A 24 6.58 14.95 -2.16
N GLY A 25 5.43 14.27 -2.26
CA GLY A 25 5.08 13.46 -3.43
C GLY A 25 5.76 12.09 -3.49
N VAL A 26 6.54 11.72 -2.48
CA VAL A 26 7.23 10.42 -2.39
C VAL A 26 6.48 9.50 -1.42
N PRO A 27 6.19 8.24 -1.77
CA PRO A 27 5.56 7.29 -0.85
C PRO A 27 6.33 7.12 0.46
N GLU A 28 5.63 7.26 1.58
CA GLU A 28 6.18 7.15 2.93
C GLU A 28 5.18 6.46 3.85
N GLY A 29 5.68 5.67 4.80
CA GLY A 29 4.85 5.01 5.79
C GLY A 29 4.09 3.80 5.23
N TYR A 30 2.96 3.47 5.86
CA TYR A 30 2.20 2.26 5.55
C TYR A 30 1.31 2.45 4.31
N TRP A 31 1.34 1.45 3.44
CA TRP A 31 0.57 1.41 2.20
C TRP A 31 -0.18 0.10 2.06
N GLU A 32 -1.35 0.18 1.43
CA GLU A 32 -2.23 -0.94 1.17
C GLU A 32 -2.71 -0.89 -0.27
N TRP A 33 -2.76 -2.04 -0.92
CA TRP A 33 -3.31 -2.23 -2.26
C TRP A 33 -4.50 -3.16 -2.18
N PHE A 34 -5.55 -2.82 -2.91
CA PHE A 34 -6.80 -3.56 -2.95
C PHE A 34 -7.11 -4.01 -4.36
N ARG A 35 -7.82 -5.13 -4.48
CA ARG A 35 -8.39 -5.62 -5.72
C ARG A 35 -9.66 -4.81 -6.08
N PRO A 36 -10.16 -4.90 -7.32
CA PRO A 36 -11.37 -4.20 -7.72
C PRO A 36 -12.61 -4.52 -6.88
N ASP A 37 -12.64 -5.71 -6.25
CA ASP A 37 -13.67 -6.17 -5.33
C ASP A 37 -13.50 -5.64 -3.88
N GLY A 38 -12.44 -4.86 -3.62
CA GLY A 38 -12.12 -4.30 -2.31
C GLY A 38 -11.30 -5.22 -1.41
N VAL A 39 -10.99 -6.45 -1.83
CA VAL A 39 -10.18 -7.38 -1.03
C VAL A 39 -8.71 -6.92 -1.02
N ILE A 40 -8.10 -6.88 0.16
CA ILE A 40 -6.70 -6.51 0.28
C ILE A 40 -5.81 -7.47 -0.52
N LYS A 41 -4.93 -6.91 -1.33
CA LYS A 41 -3.99 -7.62 -2.20
C LYS A 41 -2.61 -7.64 -1.59
N ARG A 42 -2.18 -6.51 -1.05
CA ARG A 42 -0.83 -6.33 -0.50
C ARG A 42 -0.83 -5.19 0.51
N SER A 43 0.09 -5.24 1.46
CA SER A 43 0.42 -4.12 2.33
C SER A 43 1.91 -4.13 2.68
N GLY A 44 2.41 -2.98 3.13
CA GLY A 44 3.77 -2.85 3.59
C GLY A 44 4.15 -1.40 3.85
N TYR A 45 5.43 -1.16 4.08
CA TYR A 45 5.94 0.18 4.36
C TYR A 45 6.79 0.69 3.21
N PHE A 46 6.77 2.01 3.05
CA PHE A 46 7.76 2.74 2.27
C PHE A 46 8.56 3.66 3.18
N THR A 47 9.82 3.84 2.82
CA THR A 47 10.70 4.84 3.41
C THR A 47 11.42 5.55 2.28
N ALA A 48 11.23 6.86 2.15
CA ALA A 48 11.76 7.68 1.07
C ALA A 48 11.47 7.11 -0.34
N GLY A 49 10.28 6.52 -0.52
CA GLY A 49 9.83 5.95 -1.80
C GLY A 49 10.29 4.53 -2.07
N GLU A 50 11.10 3.95 -1.19
CA GLU A 50 11.58 2.57 -1.31
C GLU A 50 10.79 1.63 -0.40
N GLN A 51 10.47 0.44 -0.89
CA GLN A 51 9.76 -0.59 -0.12
C GLN A 51 10.63 -1.02 1.06
N SER A 52 10.16 -0.81 2.28
CA SER A 52 10.89 -1.12 3.51
C SER A 52 10.06 -2.00 4.45
N GLY A 53 10.74 -2.63 5.40
CA GLY A 53 10.09 -3.40 6.46
C GLY A 53 9.35 -4.64 5.96
N GLU A 54 8.28 -4.99 6.66
CA GLU A 54 7.49 -6.16 6.35
C GLU A 54 6.47 -5.87 5.23
N TRP A 55 6.45 -6.74 4.24
CA TRP A 55 5.49 -6.70 3.13
C TRP A 55 4.65 -7.97 3.12
N THR A 56 3.34 -7.79 3.25
CA THR A 56 2.37 -8.87 3.29
C THR A 56 1.60 -8.91 1.98
N THR A 57 1.58 -10.08 1.34
CA THR A 57 0.73 -10.39 0.19
C THR A 57 -0.41 -11.27 0.65
N TYR A 58 -1.62 -10.92 0.22
CA TYR A 58 -2.84 -11.63 0.58
C TYR A 58 -3.39 -12.37 -0.63
N ASP A 59 -4.03 -13.52 -0.41
CA ASP A 59 -4.73 -14.27 -1.45
C ASP A 59 -6.06 -13.59 -1.86
N LYS A 60 -6.86 -14.29 -2.67
CA LYS A 60 -8.13 -13.79 -3.20
C LYS A 60 -9.21 -13.57 -2.12
N ASP A 61 -9.09 -14.21 -0.96
CA ASP A 61 -10.03 -14.11 0.15
C ASP A 61 -9.54 -13.12 1.22
N GLY A 62 -8.37 -12.50 0.99
CA GLY A 62 -7.75 -11.56 1.92
C GLY A 62 -6.94 -12.24 3.02
N VAL A 63 -6.62 -13.53 2.87
CA VAL A 63 -5.81 -14.27 3.84
C VAL A 63 -4.33 -14.09 3.52
N VAL A 64 -3.50 -13.95 4.55
CA VAL A 64 -2.04 -13.80 4.39
C VAL A 64 -1.48 -15.01 3.63
N TYR A 65 -0.96 -14.74 2.43
CA TYR A 65 -0.35 -15.74 1.56
C TYR A 65 1.16 -15.74 1.70
N LYS A 66 1.78 -14.56 1.82
CA LYS A 66 3.23 -14.43 1.92
C LYS A 66 3.63 -13.17 2.67
N VAL A 67 4.58 -13.31 3.58
CA VAL A 67 5.25 -12.19 4.25
C VAL A 67 6.69 -12.12 3.74
N THR A 68 7.18 -10.93 3.42
CA THR A 68 8.54 -10.70 2.90
C THR A 68 9.17 -9.52 3.64
N GLN A 69 10.39 -9.70 4.14
CA GLN A 69 11.16 -8.60 4.69
C GLN A 69 11.91 -7.89 3.55
N MET A 70 11.59 -6.62 3.32
CA MET A 70 12.36 -5.74 2.46
C MET A 70 13.48 -5.08 3.27
N LYS A 71 14.64 -4.91 2.63
CA LYS A 71 15.84 -4.33 3.25
C LYS A 71 15.80 -2.82 3.19
#